data_AF-A0A2N0WYZ5-F1
#
_entry.id   AF-A0A2N0WYZ5-F1
#
_cell.length_a   1.000
_cell.length_b   1.000
_cell.length_c   1.000
_cell.angle_alpha   90.00
_cell.angle_beta   90.00
_cell.angle_gamma   90.00
#
_symmetry.space_group_name_H-M   'P 1'
#
loop_
_entity.id
_entity.type
_entity.pdbx_description
1 polymer ?
#
loop_
_entity_poly.entity_id
_entity_poly.type
_entity_poly.pdbx_seq_one_letter_code
_entity_poly.pdbx_strand_id
1 'polypeptide(L)'
;MDMRLFITLLIALFTTQLSAEIYSWKDENGVTHFSETKPTKPTNDIKTISVEKDPESEIVAEKAAEKAKPAVTVANDKLSKPFLISRWVGYSKSTKKQQEWIFKDDGFFSIKQTLNEKSDLLYTGQWELEYEDILLSIAFKAETNNGEKSSGFVSIQNSAEVYEYEKNRILVNFNEEEFWLERH
;
A
#
# COMPACT_ATOMS: atom_id res chain seq x y z
N MET A 1 40.11 -34.26 -13.32
CA MET A 1 38.94 -33.39 -13.51
C MET A 1 37.80 -34.04 -12.75
N ASP A 2 37.47 -33.46 -11.60
CA ASP A 2 36.63 -34.10 -10.59
C ASP A 2 35.17 -34.23 -11.04
N MET A 3 34.65 -35.45 -10.97
CA MET A 3 33.24 -35.82 -11.24
C MET A 3 32.23 -35.02 -10.40
N ARG A 4 32.70 -34.35 -9.34
CA ARG A 4 31.93 -33.44 -8.49
C ARG A 4 31.52 -32.15 -9.21
N LEU A 5 32.27 -31.70 -10.22
CA LEU A 5 31.97 -30.47 -10.96
C LEU A 5 30.87 -30.67 -12.01
N PHE A 6 30.64 -31.91 -12.46
CA PHE A 6 29.54 -32.26 -13.37
C PHE A 6 28.18 -32.32 -12.67
N ILE A 7 28.15 -32.67 -11.38
CA ILE A 7 26.89 -32.81 -10.62
C ILE A 7 26.33 -31.44 -10.21
N THR A 8 27.19 -30.42 -10.02
CA THR A 8 26.74 -29.08 -9.66
C THR A 8 26.01 -28.37 -10.81
N LEU A 9 26.29 -28.74 -12.07
CA LEU A 9 25.63 -28.17 -13.24
C LEU A 9 24.21 -28.71 -13.47
N LEU A 10 23.86 -29.87 -12.89
CA LEU A 10 22.56 -30.53 -13.10
C LEU A 10 21.44 -29.98 -12.19
N ILE A 11 21.74 -29.10 -11.23
CA ILE A 11 20.75 -28.54 -10.30
C ILE A 11 20.08 -27.28 -10.89
N ALA A 12 20.45 -26.86 -12.10
CA ALA A 12 19.89 -25.68 -12.77
C ALA A 12 18.52 -25.91 -13.47
N LEU A 13 17.85 -27.05 -13.28
CA LEU A 13 16.70 -27.45 -14.12
C LEU A 13 15.44 -27.90 -13.36
N PHE A 14 15.09 -27.21 -12.27
CA PHE A 14 13.73 -27.26 -11.74
C PHE A 14 13.07 -25.88 -11.84
N THR A 15 12.81 -25.46 -13.08
CA THR A 15 11.79 -24.44 -13.36
C THR A 15 10.44 -25.03 -12.97
N THR A 16 9.90 -24.60 -11.83
CA THR A 16 8.52 -24.89 -11.46
C THR A 16 7.61 -24.36 -12.57
N GLN A 17 6.96 -25.27 -13.30
CA GLN A 17 5.85 -24.91 -14.18
C GLN A 17 4.70 -24.45 -13.28
N LEU A 18 4.63 -23.14 -13.04
CA LEU A 18 3.47 -22.50 -12.43
C LEU A 18 2.37 -22.45 -13.49
N SER A 19 1.58 -23.53 -13.57
CA SER A 19 0.24 -23.44 -14.18
C SER A 19 -0.61 -22.60 -13.24
N ALA A 20 -0.88 -21.34 -13.61
CA ALA A 20 -1.76 -20.48 -12.83
C ALA A 20 -3.22 -20.87 -13.12
N GLU A 21 -3.90 -21.42 -12.11
CA GLU A 21 -5.35 -21.61 -12.15
C GLU A 21 -6.03 -20.27 -11.86
N ILE A 22 -6.68 -19.67 -12.85
CA ILE A 22 -7.47 -18.45 -12.65
C ILE A 22 -8.94 -18.84 -12.42
N TYR A 23 -9.43 -18.53 -11.22
CA TYR A 23 -10.81 -18.66 -10.81
C TYR A 23 -11.61 -17.43 -11.27
N SER A 24 -12.74 -17.67 -11.93
CA SER A 24 -13.69 -16.62 -12.28
C SER A 24 -15.06 -16.89 -11.65
N TRP A 25 -15.71 -15.84 -11.15
CA TRP A 25 -17.08 -15.90 -10.62
C TRP A 25 -17.80 -14.58 -10.85
N LYS A 26 -19.13 -14.60 -10.77
CA LYS A 26 -19.94 -13.38 -10.73
C LYS A 26 -20.43 -13.09 -9.32
N ASP A 27 -20.35 -11.83 -8.90
CA ASP A 27 -20.92 -11.40 -7.63
C ASP A 27 -22.44 -11.14 -7.72
N GLU A 28 -23.04 -10.79 -6.58
CA GLU A 28 -24.48 -10.51 -6.45
C GLU A 28 -24.95 -9.33 -7.32
N ASN A 29 -24.03 -8.46 -7.74
CA ASN A 29 -24.28 -7.33 -8.63
C ASN A 29 -24.03 -7.67 -10.11
N GLY A 30 -23.67 -8.92 -10.42
CA GLY A 30 -23.40 -9.42 -11.77
C GLY A 30 -22.02 -9.09 -12.31
N VAL A 31 -21.12 -8.54 -11.49
CA VAL A 31 -19.75 -8.18 -11.87
C VAL A 31 -18.87 -9.43 -11.88
N THR A 32 -18.06 -9.59 -12.93
CA THR A 32 -17.17 -10.73 -13.10
C THR A 32 -15.83 -10.46 -12.44
N HIS A 33 -15.43 -11.32 -11.52
CA HIS A 33 -14.16 -11.27 -10.81
C HIS A 33 -13.23 -12.39 -11.30
N PHE A 34 -11.92 -12.14 -11.24
CA PHE A 34 -10.88 -13.11 -11.57
C PHE A 34 -9.84 -13.14 -10.43
N SER A 35 -9.40 -14.32 -10.01
CA SER A 35 -8.41 -14.49 -8.94
C SER A 35 -7.57 -15.75 -9.16
N GLU A 36 -6.30 -15.71 -8.79
CA GLU A 36 -5.43 -16.90 -8.68
C GLU A 36 -5.75 -17.75 -7.44
N THR A 37 -6.54 -17.20 -6.50
CA THR A 37 -6.97 -17.88 -5.27
C THR A 37 -8.48 -18.05 -5.25
N LYS A 38 -8.95 -19.23 -4.82
CA LYS A 38 -10.38 -19.57 -4.78
C LYS A 38 -11.14 -18.61 -3.85
N PRO A 39 -12.32 -18.09 -4.26
CA PRO A 39 -13.10 -17.19 -3.42
C PRO A 39 -13.55 -17.87 -2.11
N THR A 40 -13.39 -17.16 -0.99
CA THR A 40 -13.69 -17.64 0.37
C THR A 40 -15.20 -17.70 0.67
N LYS A 41 -16.03 -17.02 -0.12
CA LYS A 41 -17.50 -17.02 0.03
C LYS A 41 -18.11 -18.07 -0.90
N PRO A 42 -19.13 -18.84 -0.44
CA PRO A 42 -19.83 -19.78 -1.30
C PRO A 42 -20.55 -19.01 -2.40
N THR A 43 -19.96 -19.03 -3.59
CA THR A 43 -20.47 -18.38 -4.80
C THR A 43 -20.90 -19.47 -5.77
N ASN A 44 -22.12 -19.37 -6.28
CA ASN A 44 -22.58 -20.21 -7.37
C ASN A 44 -21.82 -19.79 -8.65
N ASP A 45 -21.37 -20.77 -9.44
CA ASP A 45 -20.68 -20.59 -10.73
C ASP A 45 -19.20 -20.15 -10.69
N ILE A 46 -18.35 -20.90 -9.97
CA ILE A 46 -16.89 -20.82 -10.13
C ILE A 46 -16.46 -21.57 -11.40
N LYS A 47 -15.80 -20.88 -12.34
CA LYS A 47 -15.15 -21.51 -13.51
C LYS A 47 -13.64 -21.30 -13.45
N THR A 48 -12.89 -22.40 -13.57
CA THR A 48 -11.42 -22.38 -13.67
C THR A 48 -11.00 -22.30 -15.13
N ILE A 49 -10.14 -21.34 -15.45
CA ILE A 49 -9.54 -21.19 -16.78
C ILE A 49 -8.06 -21.54 -16.66
N SER A 50 -7.59 -22.52 -17.44
CA SER A 50 -6.17 -22.86 -17.55
C SER A 50 -5.58 -22.02 -18.68
N VAL A 51 -4.59 -21.18 -18.36
CA VAL A 51 -3.89 -20.35 -19.34
C VAL A 51 -2.46 -20.87 -19.45
N GLU A 52 -2.11 -21.36 -20.64
CA GLU A 52 -0.75 -21.80 -20.95
C GLU A 52 0.10 -20.56 -21.27
N LYS A 53 1.19 -20.36 -20.52
CA LYS A 53 2.03 -19.15 -20.61
C LYS A 53 2.97 -19.26 -21.82
N ASP A 54 2.75 -18.43 -22.84
CA ASP A 54 3.62 -18.35 -24.02
C ASP A 54 4.97 -17.66 -23.67
N PRO A 55 6.11 -18.35 -23.84
CA PRO A 55 7.43 -17.82 -23.51
C PRO A 55 7.90 -16.64 -24.38
N GLU A 56 7.25 -16.32 -25.51
CA GLU A 56 7.63 -15.16 -26.34
C GLU A 56 7.14 -13.80 -25.78
N SER A 57 6.27 -13.82 -24.76
CA SER A 57 5.69 -12.61 -24.16
C SER A 57 6.67 -11.80 -23.30
N GLU A 58 7.75 -12.43 -22.80
CA GLU A 58 8.70 -11.81 -21.87
C GLU A 58 9.77 -10.96 -22.59
N ILE A 59 10.11 -11.26 -23.85
CA ILE A 59 11.25 -10.63 -24.55
C ILE A 59 10.90 -9.26 -25.15
N VAL A 60 9.62 -9.00 -25.46
CA VAL A 60 9.17 -7.69 -25.97
C VAL A 60 8.97 -6.67 -24.84
N ALA A 61 8.65 -7.12 -23.64
CA ALA A 61 8.42 -6.25 -22.49
C ALA A 61 9.72 -5.61 -21.95
N GLU A 62 10.83 -6.35 -21.95
CA GLU A 62 12.10 -5.88 -21.37
C GLU A 62 12.76 -4.77 -22.20
N LYS A 63 12.62 -4.78 -23.53
CA LYS A 63 13.22 -3.77 -24.41
C LYS A 63 12.41 -2.47 -24.53
N ALA A 64 11.14 -2.48 -24.14
CA ALA A 64 10.31 -1.28 -24.04
C ALA A 64 10.43 -0.57 -22.67
N ALA A 65 10.85 -1.30 -21.63
CA ALA A 65 10.97 -0.78 -20.27
C ALA A 65 12.16 0.17 -20.06
N GLU A 66 13.23 0.09 -20.87
CA GLU A 66 14.44 0.90 -20.69
C GLU A 66 14.33 2.35 -21.23
N LYS A 67 13.27 2.68 -21.99
CA LYS A 67 13.04 4.05 -22.52
C LYS A 67 11.78 4.75 -22.04
N ALA A 68 10.96 4.10 -21.23
CA ALA A 68 9.83 4.75 -20.59
C ALA A 68 10.17 4.96 -19.11
N LYS A 69 10.78 6.11 -18.80
CA LYS A 69 10.62 6.71 -17.47
C LYS A 69 9.10 6.71 -17.21
N PRO A 70 8.58 5.98 -16.21
CA PRO A 70 7.15 6.06 -15.96
C PRO A 70 6.91 7.48 -15.46
N ALA A 71 6.38 8.33 -16.35
CA ALA A 71 5.52 9.39 -15.91
C ALA A 71 4.48 8.69 -15.05
N VAL A 72 4.51 8.96 -13.74
CA VAL A 72 3.52 8.50 -12.79
C VAL A 72 2.19 9.07 -13.27
N THR A 73 1.52 8.34 -14.15
CA THR A 73 0.11 8.52 -14.42
C THR A 73 -0.59 8.07 -13.15
N VAL A 74 -0.76 9.04 -12.24
CA VAL A 74 -1.64 8.92 -11.09
C VAL A 74 -2.98 8.43 -11.64
N ALA A 75 -3.29 7.15 -11.40
CA ALA A 75 -4.61 6.60 -11.63
C ALA A 75 -5.54 7.36 -10.67
N ASN A 76 -6.25 8.36 -11.19
CA ASN A 76 -6.88 9.41 -10.40
C ASN A 76 -8.17 8.99 -9.68
N ASP A 77 -8.61 7.74 -9.81
CA ASP A 77 -9.96 7.33 -9.36
C ASP A 77 -9.98 6.12 -8.40
N LYS A 78 -8.82 5.61 -7.96
CA LYS A 78 -8.77 4.46 -7.05
C LYS A 78 -7.79 4.69 -5.91
N LEU A 79 -8.30 4.60 -4.67
CA LEU A 79 -7.47 4.52 -3.47
C LEU A 79 -6.50 3.34 -3.59
N SER A 80 -5.22 3.63 -3.51
CA SER A 80 -4.14 2.67 -3.72
C SER A 80 -2.87 3.15 -3.02
N LYS A 81 -1.90 2.25 -2.80
CA LYS A 81 -0.61 2.65 -2.22
C LYS A 81 0.08 3.75 -3.03
N PRO A 82 0.21 3.67 -4.38
CA PRO A 82 0.77 4.75 -5.20
C PRO A 82 0.04 6.08 -5.05
N PHE A 83 -1.28 6.06 -4.82
CA PHE A 83 -2.04 7.27 -4.54
C PHE A 83 -1.66 7.88 -3.18
N LEU A 84 -1.50 7.07 -2.13
CA LEU A 84 -1.19 7.60 -0.79
C LEU A 84 0.25 8.08 -0.63
N ILE A 85 1.20 7.57 -1.43
CA ILE A 85 2.61 7.97 -1.38
C ILE A 85 2.77 9.44 -1.79
N SER A 86 2.82 10.31 -0.78
CA SER A 86 3.05 11.75 -0.90
C SER A 86 3.16 12.37 0.49
N ARG A 87 3.39 13.68 0.52
CA ARG A 87 3.09 14.55 1.66
C ARG A 87 1.65 15.04 1.58
N TRP A 88 0.95 14.97 2.70
CA TRP A 88 -0.43 15.42 2.88
C TRP A 88 -0.50 16.35 4.10
N VAL A 89 -1.16 17.50 3.97
CA VAL A 89 -1.25 18.50 5.05
C VAL A 89 -2.70 18.92 5.20
N GLY A 90 -3.17 19.09 6.42
CA GLY A 90 -4.54 19.52 6.63
C GLY A 90 -4.92 19.72 8.08
N TYR A 91 -6.22 19.82 8.32
CA TYR A 91 -6.77 20.21 9.62
C TYR A 91 -7.92 19.32 10.05
N SER A 92 -8.03 19.10 11.35
CA SER A 92 -9.19 18.47 11.98
C SER A 92 -10.45 19.30 11.73
N LYS A 93 -11.56 18.64 11.35
CA LYS A 93 -12.88 19.28 11.17
C LYS A 93 -13.39 19.88 12.48
N SER A 94 -13.14 19.22 13.61
CA SER A 94 -13.66 19.60 14.92
C SER A 94 -12.70 20.46 15.74
N THR A 95 -11.42 20.08 15.81
CA THR A 95 -10.48 20.67 16.78
C THR A 95 -9.53 21.71 16.18
N LYS A 96 -9.52 21.89 14.86
CA LYS A 96 -8.58 22.74 14.11
C LYS A 96 -7.10 22.39 14.31
N LYS A 97 -6.78 21.24 14.91
CA LYS A 97 -5.42 20.71 14.95
C LYS A 97 -4.91 20.50 13.54
N GLN A 98 -3.69 20.94 13.26
CA GLN A 98 -3.05 20.68 11.98
C GLN A 98 -2.36 19.32 12.03
N GLN A 99 -2.41 18.59 10.92
CA GLN A 99 -1.60 17.40 10.73
C GLN A 99 -0.85 17.44 9.39
N GLU A 100 0.32 16.83 9.40
CA GLU A 100 1.13 16.55 8.23
C GLU A 100 1.45 15.06 8.22
N TRP A 101 1.04 14.38 7.15
CA TRP A 101 1.24 12.96 6.92
C TRP A 101 2.18 12.78 5.75
N ILE A 102 3.17 11.93 5.90
CA ILE A 102 4.10 11.57 4.83
C ILE A 102 4.09 10.06 4.71
N PHE A 103 3.72 9.56 3.54
CA PHE A 103 3.80 8.16 3.17
C PHE A 103 4.87 7.98 2.09
N LYS A 104 5.72 6.97 2.28
CA LYS A 104 6.78 6.61 1.34
C LYS A 104 6.47 5.27 0.66
N ASP A 105 7.08 5.08 -0.51
CA ASP A 105 6.94 3.88 -1.34
C ASP A 105 7.56 2.62 -0.72
N ASP A 106 8.53 2.81 0.17
CA ASP A 106 9.17 1.76 0.97
C ASP A 106 8.34 1.31 2.19
N GLY A 107 7.11 1.80 2.35
CA GLY A 107 6.23 1.43 3.47
C GLY A 107 6.49 2.21 4.76
N PHE A 108 7.38 3.21 4.77
CA PHE A 108 7.56 4.08 5.93
C PHE A 108 6.55 5.24 5.95
N PHE A 109 6.12 5.63 7.14
CA PHE A 109 5.31 6.83 7.34
C PHE A 109 5.82 7.75 8.45
N SER A 110 5.36 9.00 8.40
CA SER A 110 5.46 9.98 9.47
C SER A 110 4.17 10.78 9.58
N ILE A 111 3.62 10.91 10.78
CA ILE A 111 2.49 11.81 11.08
C ILE A 111 2.95 12.82 12.12
N LYS A 112 2.99 14.08 11.75
CA LYS A 112 3.18 15.21 12.67
C LYS A 112 1.83 15.84 12.94
N GLN A 113 1.47 15.98 14.21
CA GLN A 113 0.28 16.69 14.66
C GLN A 113 0.67 17.92 15.47
N THR A 114 0.28 19.10 15.00
CA THR A 114 0.47 20.35 15.73
C THR A 114 -0.77 20.64 16.57
N LEU A 115 -0.58 20.57 17.89
CA LEU A 115 -1.63 20.81 18.88
C LEU A 115 -1.82 22.31 19.12
N ASN A 116 -0.71 23.06 19.12
CA ASN A 116 -0.65 24.52 19.22
C ASN A 116 0.76 24.99 18.80
N GLU A 117 1.04 26.30 18.85
CA GLU A 117 2.34 26.88 18.45
C GLU A 117 3.57 26.32 19.20
N LYS A 118 3.37 25.66 20.34
CA LYS A 118 4.42 25.17 21.24
C LYS A 118 4.35 23.66 21.50
N SER A 119 3.36 22.98 20.94
CA SER A 119 3.12 21.56 21.20
C SER A 119 2.88 20.79 19.91
N ASP A 120 3.71 19.76 19.71
CA ASP A 120 3.66 18.87 18.54
C ASP A 120 3.78 17.41 18.99
N LEU A 121 3.08 16.52 18.30
CA LEU A 121 3.25 15.07 18.37
C LEU A 121 3.80 14.56 17.04
N LEU A 122 4.69 13.58 17.09
CA LEU A 122 5.25 12.90 15.93
C LEU A 122 5.12 11.39 16.11
N TYR A 123 4.55 10.73 15.12
CA TYR A 123 4.49 9.27 15.00
C TYR A 123 5.26 8.85 13.76
N THR A 124 6.07 7.81 13.87
CA THR A 124 6.74 7.20 12.70
C THR A 124 6.71 5.68 12.81
N GLY A 125 6.71 5.01 11.66
CA GLY A 125 6.58 3.56 11.62
C GLY A 125 6.41 3.01 10.21
N GLN A 126 5.77 1.85 10.13
CA GLN A 126 5.40 1.19 8.88
C GLN A 126 3.91 1.37 8.61
N TRP A 127 3.53 1.54 7.35
CA TRP A 127 2.14 1.63 6.92
C TRP A 127 1.82 0.59 5.84
N GLU A 128 0.57 0.17 5.85
CA GLU A 128 -0.02 -0.71 4.85
C GLU A 128 -1.41 -0.18 4.48
N LEU A 129 -1.90 -0.54 3.31
CA LEU A 129 -3.26 -0.18 2.87
C LEU A 129 -4.03 -1.48 2.67
N GLU A 130 -5.07 -1.68 3.47
CA GLU A 130 -6.00 -2.80 3.34
C GLU A 130 -7.38 -2.24 3.02
N TYR A 131 -7.81 -2.40 1.76
CA TYR A 131 -9.05 -1.80 1.24
C TYR A 131 -9.06 -0.27 1.39
N GLU A 132 -9.79 0.25 2.38
CA GLU A 132 -9.95 1.68 2.68
C GLU A 132 -9.31 2.07 4.02
N ASP A 133 -8.68 1.10 4.71
CA ASP A 133 -7.98 1.30 5.97
C ASP A 133 -6.48 1.43 5.76
N ILE A 134 -5.92 2.54 6.26
CA ILE A 134 -4.49 2.73 6.39
C ILE A 134 -4.07 2.13 7.73
N LEU A 135 -3.40 0.99 7.69
CA LEU A 135 -2.88 0.33 8.88
C LEU A 135 -1.52 0.95 9.26
N LEU A 136 -1.37 1.36 10.51
CA LEU A 136 -0.20 2.07 11.02
C LEU A 136 0.45 1.26 12.15
N SER A 137 1.65 0.74 11.89
CA SER A 137 2.51 0.13 12.91
C SER A 137 3.50 1.17 13.42
N ILE A 138 3.13 1.89 14.49
CA ILE A 138 3.94 2.96 15.08
C ILE A 138 5.07 2.34 15.91
N ALA A 139 6.30 2.61 15.50
CA ALA A 139 7.52 2.14 16.15
C ALA A 139 8.18 3.23 17.01
N PHE A 140 7.90 4.50 16.76
CA PHE A 140 8.48 5.62 17.48
C PHE A 140 7.49 6.77 17.64
N LYS A 141 7.47 7.34 18.84
CA LYS A 141 6.69 8.53 19.20
C LYS A 141 7.63 9.60 19.76
N ALA A 142 7.45 10.84 19.32
CA ALA A 142 8.03 12.02 19.96
C ALA A 142 6.95 13.05 20.25
N GLU A 143 7.15 13.80 21.33
CA GLU A 143 6.27 14.84 21.80
C GLU A 143 7.10 16.04 22.19
N THR A 144 6.67 17.22 21.76
CA THR A 144 7.20 18.50 22.24
C THR A 144 6.08 19.21 22.96
N ASN A 145 6.33 19.70 24.17
CA ASN A 145 5.38 20.50 24.94
C ASN A 145 6.10 21.69 25.56
N ASN A 146 5.76 22.90 25.10
CA ASN A 146 6.38 24.13 25.60
C ASN A 146 7.91 24.13 25.57
N GLY A 147 8.50 23.48 24.55
CA GLY A 147 9.95 23.35 24.38
C GLY A 147 10.57 22.13 25.07
N GLU A 148 9.86 21.47 25.99
CA GLU A 148 10.27 20.19 26.55
C GLU A 148 10.03 19.08 25.51
N LYS A 149 11.03 18.21 25.32
CA LYS A 149 10.96 17.12 24.34
C LYS A 149 11.00 15.78 25.05
N SER A 150 10.08 14.90 24.71
CA SER A 150 10.10 13.49 25.09
C SER A 150 10.01 12.62 23.84
N SER A 151 10.70 11.49 23.83
CA SER A 151 10.67 10.57 22.69
C SER A 151 11.04 9.17 23.11
N GLY A 152 10.53 8.17 22.40
CA GLY A 152 10.86 6.78 22.64
C GLY A 152 10.33 5.84 21.59
N PHE A 153 10.89 4.63 21.60
CA PHE A 153 10.34 3.52 20.85
C PHE A 153 9.06 3.02 21.53
N VAL A 154 8.07 2.71 20.71
CA VAL A 154 6.77 2.18 21.11
C VAL A 154 6.41 1.04 20.17
N SER A 155 5.38 0.27 20.51
CA SER A 155 4.82 -0.76 19.64
C SER A 155 3.31 -0.61 19.67
N ILE A 156 2.79 0.34 18.88
CA ILE A 156 1.36 0.66 18.81
C ILE A 156 0.87 0.30 17.42
N GLN A 157 -0.22 -0.46 17.35
CA GLN A 157 -0.99 -0.63 16.13
C GLN A 157 -2.17 0.33 16.15
N ASN A 158 -2.37 1.03 15.05
CA ASN A 158 -3.47 1.97 14.85
C ASN A 158 -3.97 1.85 13.41
N SER A 159 -5.13 2.41 13.14
CA SER A 159 -5.67 2.51 11.78
C SER A 159 -6.19 3.92 11.52
N ALA A 160 -6.24 4.28 10.25
CA ALA A 160 -6.96 5.44 9.78
C ALA A 160 -7.87 5.03 8.62
N GLU A 161 -9.16 5.32 8.75
CA GLU A 161 -10.17 4.99 7.74
C GLU A 161 -10.27 6.16 6.74
N VAL A 162 -10.25 5.87 5.45
CA VAL A 162 -10.43 6.88 4.39
C VAL A 162 -11.90 6.93 3.98
N TYR A 163 -12.63 7.98 4.37
CA TYR A 163 -14.05 8.14 4.03
C TYR A 163 -14.27 8.68 2.61
N GLU A 164 -13.47 9.65 2.22
CA GLU A 164 -13.61 10.34 0.94
C GLU A 164 -12.22 10.59 0.37
N TYR A 165 -12.08 10.48 -0.95
CA TYR A 165 -10.85 10.85 -1.63
C TYR A 165 -11.13 11.45 -3.00
N GLU A 166 -10.36 12.48 -3.31
CA GLU A 166 -10.24 13.13 -4.60
C GLU A 166 -8.77 13.13 -5.01
N LYS A 167 -8.49 13.53 -6.25
CA LYS A 167 -7.13 13.55 -6.82
C LYS A 167 -6.02 14.08 -5.89
N ASN A 168 -6.31 15.16 -5.15
CA ASN A 168 -5.35 15.85 -4.29
C ASN A 168 -5.85 16.01 -2.85
N ARG A 169 -6.88 15.27 -2.43
CA ARG A 169 -7.50 15.47 -1.12
C ARG A 169 -8.06 14.17 -0.58
N ILE A 170 -7.90 13.95 0.73
CA ILE A 170 -8.49 12.81 1.43
C ILE A 170 -9.17 13.27 2.73
N LEU A 171 -10.29 12.65 3.06
CA LEU A 171 -10.92 12.74 4.38
C LEU A 171 -10.57 11.45 5.13
N VAL A 172 -9.84 11.59 6.23
CA VAL A 172 -9.43 10.45 7.05
C VAL A 172 -9.97 10.57 8.47
N ASN A 173 -10.42 9.46 9.04
CA ASN A 173 -10.65 9.33 10.48
C ASN A 173 -9.40 8.75 11.13
N PHE A 174 -8.79 9.48 12.06
CA PHE A 174 -7.62 9.03 12.79
C PHE A 174 -7.72 9.48 14.25
N ASN A 175 -7.58 8.54 15.19
CA ASN A 175 -7.79 8.78 16.62
C ASN A 175 -9.14 9.46 16.94
N GLU A 176 -10.22 8.95 16.34
CA GLU A 176 -11.59 9.45 16.55
C GLU A 176 -11.81 10.91 16.08
N GLU A 177 -10.89 11.45 15.28
CA GLU A 177 -10.98 12.78 14.68
C GLU A 177 -10.91 12.69 13.16
N GLU A 178 -11.74 13.50 12.48
CA GLU A 178 -11.76 13.60 11.03
C GLU A 178 -10.85 14.72 10.54
N PHE A 179 -9.95 14.42 9.60
CA PHE A 179 -9.02 15.36 8.99
C PHE A 179 -9.25 15.45 7.49
N TRP A 180 -9.41 16.68 7.00
CA TRP A 180 -9.26 16.95 5.57
C TRP A 180 -7.79 17.21 5.28
N LEU A 181 -7.14 16.32 4.53
CA LEU A 181 -5.74 16.41 4.15
C LEU A 181 -5.61 16.67 2.65
N GLU A 182 -4.76 17.62 2.27
CA GLU A 182 -4.48 18.00 0.89
C GLU A 182 -3.04 17.63 0.50
N ARG A 183 -2.87 17.17 -0.73
CA ARG A 183 -1.58 16.74 -1.27
C ARG A 183 -0.69 17.95 -1.58
N HIS A 184 0.57 17.91 -1.14
CA HIS A 184 1.60 18.93 -1.40
C HIS A 184 2.78 18.38 -2.19
#